data_AF-A0A5N7IRI3-F1
#
_entry.id   AF-A0A5N7IRI3-F1
#
_cell.length_a   1.000
_cell.length_b   1.000
_cell.length_c   1.000
_cell.angle_alpha   90.00
_cell.angle_beta   90.00
_cell.angle_gamma   90.00
#
_symmetry.space_group_name_H-M   'P 1'
#
loop_
_entity.id
_entity.type
_entity.pdbx_description
1 polymer ?
#
loop_
_entity_poly.entity_id
_entity_poly.type
_entity_poly.pdbx_seq_one_letter_code
_entity_poly.pdbx_strand_id
1 'polypeptide(L)' 'MSSFPALDDLNLTSEKVIINFKKHLEVLLCKISDKKTLCTLVPLVLDHINREEYYYLTKLPTVSKIKSFNCDPTKPRI' A
#
# COMPACT_ATOMS: atom_id res chain seq x y z
N MET A 1 -22.77 -18.83 -2.39
CA MET A 1 -23.07 -17.38 -2.47
C MET A 1 -21.95 -16.64 -1.76
N SER A 2 -21.03 -15.99 -2.46
CA SER A 2 -19.94 -15.24 -1.78
C SER A 2 -19.38 -14.04 -2.55
N SER A 3 -19.89 -13.73 -3.74
CA SER A 3 -19.54 -12.52 -4.50
C SER A 3 -20.83 -11.86 -4.98
N PHE A 4 -20.93 -10.55 -4.79
CA PHE A 4 -22.02 -9.69 -5.24
C PHE A 4 -21.41 -8.35 -5.68
N PRO A 5 -22.08 -7.58 -6.57
CA PRO A 5 -21.47 -6.43 -7.23
C PRO A 5 -20.87 -5.39 -6.28
N ALA A 6 -21.55 -5.06 -5.18
CA ALA A 6 -21.04 -4.09 -4.22
C ALA A 6 -19.74 -4.53 -3.51
N LEU A 7 -19.50 -5.83 -3.33
CA LEU A 7 -18.22 -6.33 -2.81
C LEU A 7 -17.10 -6.23 -3.85
N ASP A 8 -17.40 -6.49 -5.11
CA ASP A 8 -16.45 -6.32 -6.21
C ASP A 8 -16.04 -4.83 -6.35
N ASP A 9 -17.02 -3.93 -6.28
CA ASP A 9 -16.78 -2.47 -6.32
C ASP A 9 -15.98 -1.97 -5.12
N LEU A 10 -16.26 -2.51 -3.93
CA LEU A 10 -15.47 -2.21 -2.73
C LEU A 10 -14.01 -2.61 -2.94
N ASN A 11 -13.75 -3.85 -3.35
CA ASN A 11 -12.40 -4.35 -3.59
C ASN A 11 -11.65 -3.49 -4.62
N LEU A 12 -12.30 -3.16 -5.75
CA LEU A 12 -11.72 -2.30 -6.80
C LEU A 12 -11.43 -0.88 -6.29
N THR A 13 -12.28 -0.35 -5.42
CA THR A 13 -12.08 0.96 -4.81
C THR A 13 -10.93 0.93 -3.81
N SER A 14 -10.88 -0.10 -2.96
CA SER A 14 -9.79 -0.30 -2.00
C SER A 14 -8.44 -0.41 -2.69
N GLU A 15 -8.32 -1.19 -3.78
CA GLU A 15 -7.11 -1.26 -4.60
C GLU A 15 -6.61 0.14 -5.01
N LYS A 16 -7.50 0.98 -5.55
CA LYS A 16 -7.15 2.33 -6.02
C LYS A 16 -6.69 3.22 -4.86
N VAL A 17 -7.41 3.19 -3.74
CA VAL A 17 -7.08 4.00 -2.55
C VAL A 17 -5.71 3.59 -2.01
N ILE A 18 -5.47 2.30 -1.86
CA ILE A 18 -4.22 1.75 -1.32
C ILE A 18 -3.04 2.06 -2.25
N ILE A 19 -3.20 1.91 -3.57
CA ILE A 19 -2.15 2.28 -4.53
C ILE A 19 -1.80 3.77 -4.43
N ASN A 20 -2.80 4.64 -4.32
CA ASN A 20 -2.60 6.07 -4.22
C ASN A 20 -1.96 6.46 -2.87
N PHE A 21 -2.42 5.87 -1.77
CA PHE A 21 -1.85 6.11 -0.46
C PHE A 21 -0.39 5.66 -0.39
N LYS A 22 -0.08 4.46 -0.90
CA LYS A 22 1.30 3.98 -1.02
C LYS A 22 2.21 4.94 -1.80
N LYS A 23 1.75 5.46 -2.95
CA LYS A 23 2.52 6.47 -3.71
C LYS A 23 2.78 7.73 -2.88
N HIS A 24 1.80 8.15 -2.09
CA HIS A 24 1.96 9.27 -1.18
C HIS A 24 3.00 8.98 -0.08
N LEU A 25 2.96 7.79 0.53
CA LEU A 25 3.93 7.34 1.53
C LEU A 25 5.35 7.26 0.97
N GLU A 26 5.53 6.80 -0.28
CA GLU A 26 6.83 6.78 -0.96
C GLU A 26 7.40 8.21 -1.12
N VAL A 27 6.56 9.17 -1.55
CA VAL A 27 6.96 10.58 -1.65
C VAL A 27 7.29 11.17 -0.28
N LEU A 28 6.49 10.88 0.74
CA LEU A 28 6.71 11.37 2.10
C LEU A 28 7.99 10.78 2.71
N LEU A 29 8.25 9.50 2.47
CA LEU A 29 9.48 8.83 2.88
C LEU A 29 10.70 9.54 2.28
N CYS A 30 10.70 9.81 0.98
CA CYS A 30 11.80 10.55 0.34
C CYS A 30 11.98 11.94 0.97
N LYS A 31 10.89 12.68 1.21
CA LYS A 31 10.98 14.02 1.82
C LYS A 31 11.53 14.00 3.25
N ILE A 32 11.14 13.01 4.06
CA ILE A 32 11.65 12.88 5.43
C ILE A 32 13.12 12.44 5.41
N SER A 33 13.48 11.47 4.57
CA SER A 33 14.88 11.03 4.40
C SER A 33 15.80 12.16 3.94
N ASP A 34 15.31 13.02 3.05
CA ASP A 34 16.02 14.22 2.56
C ASP A 34 15.99 15.40 3.55
N LYS A 35 15.38 15.26 4.73
CA LYS A 35 15.16 16.34 5.72
C LYS A 35 14.38 17.55 5.16
N LYS A 36 13.52 17.31 4.16
CA LYS A 36 12.65 18.31 3.50
C LYS A 36 11.25 18.43 4.13
N THR A 37 10.98 17.70 5.21
CA THR A 37 9.68 17.73 5.91
C THR A 37 9.91 17.69 7.41
N LEU A 38 9.39 18.70 8.11
CA LEU A 38 9.39 18.74 9.57
C LEU A 38 8.25 17.87 10.09
N CYS A 39 8.60 16.79 10.79
CA CYS A 39 7.63 15.91 11.45
C CYS A 39 8.33 15.09 12.55
N THR A 40 7.54 14.34 13.32
CA THR A 40 8.03 13.38 14.32
C THR A 40 8.15 11.95 13.80
N LEU A 41 7.75 11.70 12.55
CA LEU A 41 7.85 10.39 11.92
C LEU A 41 9.30 10.12 11.51
N VAL A 42 9.76 8.89 11.75
CA VAL A 42 11.06 8.41 11.27
C VAL A 42 10.88 7.61 9.98
N PRO A 43 11.87 7.61 9.05
CA PRO A 43 11.79 6.86 7.79
C PRO A 43 11.35 5.40 7.95
N LEU A 44 11.82 4.72 9.00
CA LEU A 44 11.51 3.33 9.28
C LEU A 44 10.00 3.07 9.51
N VAL A 45 9.26 4.04 10.05
CA VAL A 45 7.80 3.93 10.21
C VAL A 45 7.10 3.95 8.86
N LEU A 46 7.55 4.80 7.93
CA LEU A 46 6.98 4.86 6.58
C LEU A 46 7.37 3.66 5.72
N ASP A 47 8.57 3.11 5.90
CA ASP A 47 8.94 1.81 5.33
C ASP A 47 7.99 0.71 5.81
N HIS A 48 7.73 0.66 7.12
CA HIS A 48 6.82 -0.32 7.71
C HIS A 48 5.41 -0.21 7.14
N ILE A 49 4.82 0.99 7.11
CA ILE A 49 3.47 1.19 6.55
C ILE A 49 3.44 0.78 5.07
N ASN A 50 4.44 1.20 4.26
CA ASN A 50 4.52 0.78 2.85
C ASN A 50 4.52 -0.75 2.68
N ARG A 51 5.20 -1.48 3.56
CA ARG A 51 5.20 -2.95 3.53
C ARG A 51 3.84 -3.54 3.87
N GLU A 52 3.09 -2.95 4.79
CA GLU A 52 1.71 -3.37 5.09
C GLU A 52 0.78 -3.12 3.90
N GLU A 53 0.93 -1.98 3.20
CA GLU A 53 0.18 -1.70 1.97
C GLU A 53 0.51 -2.70 0.86
N TYR A 54 1.78 -3.06 0.69
CA TYR A 54 2.16 -4.11 -0.25
C TYR A 54 1.58 -5.46 0.14
N TYR A 55 1.62 -5.84 1.43
CA TYR A 55 1.01 -7.07 1.88
C TYR A 55 -0.48 -7.10 1.55
N TYR A 56 -1.22 -6.02 1.83
CA TYR A 56 -2.62 -5.89 1.47
C TYR A 56 -2.84 -6.11 -0.04
N LEU A 57 -2.06 -5.43 -0.89
CA LEU A 57 -2.14 -5.57 -2.35
C LEU A 57 -1.76 -6.97 -2.86
N THR A 58 -0.92 -7.73 -2.14
CA THR A 58 -0.65 -9.14 -2.48
C THR A 58 -1.80 -10.07 -2.07
N LYS A 59 -2.56 -9.73 -1.02
CA LYS A 59 -3.67 -10.55 -0.52
C LYS A 59 -4.98 -10.28 -1.23
N LEU A 60 -5.24 -9.04 -1.63
CA LEU A 60 -6.49 -8.64 -2.28
C LEU A 60 -6.84 -9.52 -3.52
N PRO A 61 -5.90 -9.86 -4.42
CA PRO A 61 -6.15 -10.76 -5.56
C PRO A 61 -6.53 -12.19 -5.15
N THR A 62 -6.14 -12.65 -3.96
CA THR A 62 -6.42 -14.01 -3.48
C THR A 62 -7.87 -14.20 -3.04
N VAL A 63 -8.58 -13.09 -2.81
CA VAL A 63 -9.97 -13.07 -2.30
C VAL A 63 -10.92 -12.26 -3.18
N SER A 64 -10.45 -11.73 -4.32
CA SER A 64 -11.24 -10.88 -5.22
C SER A 64 -10.86 -11.08 -6.68
N LYS A 65 -11.53 -10.38 -7.59
CA LYS A 65 -11.29 -10.44 -9.05
C LYS A 65 -10.16 -9.50 -9.53
N ILE A 66 -9.40 -8.94 -8.60
CA ILE A 66 -8.32 -7.99 -8.88
C ILE A 66 -7.09 -8.70 -9.40
N LYS A 67 -6.37 -8.06 -10.32
CA LYS A 67 -5.13 -8.60 -10.89
C LYS A 67 -4.01 -8.58 -9.85
N SER A 68 -3.16 -9.60 -9.89
CA SER A 68 -1.99 -9.65 -9.02
C SER A 68 -1.02 -8.51 -9.33
N PHE A 69 -0.54 -7.85 -8.29
CA PHE A 69 0.54 -6.89 -8.37
C PHE A 69 1.88 -7.59 -8.19
N ASN A 70 2.87 -7.24 -9.01
CA ASN A 70 4.24 -7.66 -8.76
C ASN A 70 4.83 -6.75 -7.68
N CYS A 71 4.64 -7.11 -6.41
CA CYS A 71 5.36 -6.47 -5.32
C CYS A 71 5.78 -7.45 -4.23
N ASP A 72 6.96 -7.18 -3.68
CA ASP A 72 7.54 -7.90 -2.57
C ASP A 72 7.42 -7.11 -1.23
N PRO A 73 6.53 -7.53 -0.31
CA PRO A 73 6.42 -6.94 1.03
C PRO A 73 7.57 -7.35 1.96
N THR A 74 8.43 -8.29 1.54
CA THR A 74 9.59 -8.80 2.28
C THR A 74 10.90 -8.16 1.86
N LYS A 75 10.85 -7.19 0.93
CA LYS A 75 12.02 -6.42 0.52
C LYS A 75 12.79 -5.89 1.74
N PRO A 76 14.13 -5.81 1.67
CA PRO A 76 14.92 -5.18 2.71
C PRO A 76 14.34 -3.81 3.07
N ARG A 77 14.25 -3.53 4.37
CA ARG A 77 13.84 -2.21 4.87
C ARG A 77 14.85 -1.18 4.42
N ILE A 78 14.37 0.06 4.15
CA ILE A 78 15.17 1.26 3.83
C ILE A 78 16.68 1.01 3.67
#